data_AF-A0A951VZ00-F1
#
_entry.id   AF-A0A951VZ00-F1
#
_cell.length_a   1.000
_cell.length_b   1.000
_cell.length_c   1.000
_cell.angle_alpha   90.00
_cell.angle_beta   90.00
_cell.angle_gamma   90.00
#
_symmetry.space_group_name_H-M   'P 1'
#
loop_
_entity.id
_entity.type
_entity.pdbx_description
1 polymer ?
#
loop_
_entity_poly.entity_id
_entity_poly.type
_entity_poly.pdbx_seq_one_letter_code
_entity_poly.pdbx_strand_id
1 'polypeptide(L)' 'MSENQEPKRKKVNKMTSAEIEEALKKTEENMKGLTSRYAKALLERKAELASK' A
#
# COMPACT_ATOMS: atom_id res chain seq x y z
N MET A 1 2.45 -26.00 18.92
CA MET A 1 2.02 -25.61 17.57
C MET A 1 2.28 -24.13 17.44
N SER A 2 3.28 -23.72 16.67
CA SER A 2 3.69 -22.33 16.55
C SER A 2 2.59 -21.51 15.87
N GLU A 3 1.96 -20.59 16.61
CA GLU A 3 1.09 -19.56 16.05
C GLU A 3 1.92 -18.58 15.23
N ASN A 4 2.19 -18.95 13.98
CA ASN A 4 2.76 -18.03 13.00
C ASN A 4 1.63 -17.12 12.50
N GLN A 5 1.24 -16.14 13.32
CA GLN A 5 0.35 -15.07 12.89
C GLN A 5 1.13 -14.21 11.90
N GLU A 6 1.01 -14.51 10.60
CA GLU A 6 1.51 -13.62 9.57
C GLU A 6 0.96 -12.20 9.85
N PRO A 7 1.83 -11.18 9.88
CA PRO A 7 1.38 -9.83 10.22
C PRO A 7 0.30 -9.42 9.24
N LYS A 8 -0.92 -9.23 9.77
CA LYS A 8 -2.07 -8.76 8.99
C LYS A 8 -1.65 -7.50 8.25
N ARG A 9 -1.66 -7.57 6.91
CA ARG A 9 -1.33 -6.43 6.06
C ARG A 9 -2.21 -5.26 6.45
N LYS A 10 -1.61 -4.12 6.81
CA LYS A 10 -2.36 -2.90 7.13
C LYS A 10 -3.25 -2.55 5.94
N LYS A 11 -4.49 -2.14 6.23
CA LYS A 11 -5.39 -1.62 5.19
C LYS A 11 -4.81 -0.31 4.64
N VAL A 12 -4.91 -0.10 3.33
CA VAL A 12 -4.42 1.12 2.65
C VAL A 12 -4.96 2.39 3.31
N ASN A 13 -6.25 2.42 3.70
CA ASN A 13 -6.85 3.58 4.38
C ASN A 13 -6.22 3.91 5.74
N LYS A 14 -5.52 2.95 6.36
CA LYS A 14 -4.80 3.13 7.63
C LYS A 14 -3.31 3.43 7.45
N MET A 15 -2.81 3.43 6.21
CA MET A 15 -1.41 3.75 5.93
C MET A 15 -1.19 5.27 5.95
N THR A 16 -0.01 5.66 6.41
CA THR A 16 0.49 7.04 6.29
C THR A 16 1.05 7.32 4.90
N SER A 17 1.30 8.58 4.57
CA SER A 17 1.91 8.97 3.29
C SER A 17 3.23 8.24 3.04
N ALA A 18 4.08 8.09 4.05
CA ALA A 18 5.35 7.37 3.95
C ALA A 18 5.15 5.87 3.68
N GLU A 19 4.21 5.22 4.38
CA GLU A 19 3.92 3.79 4.17
C GLU A 19 3.33 3.53 2.76
N ILE A 20 2.50 4.47 2.26
CA ILE A 20 1.93 4.39 0.91
C ILE A 20 3.02 4.47 -0.16
N GLU A 21 4.00 5.34 0.01
CA GLU A 21 5.12 5.47 -0.94
C GLU A 21 6.00 4.23 -0.97
N GLU A 22 6.34 3.65 0.19
CA GLU A 22 7.03 2.36 0.24
C GLU A 22 6.22 1.25 -0.43
N ALA A 23 4.92 1.20 -0.16
CA ALA A 23 4.04 0.21 -0.76
C ALA A 23 3.92 0.39 -2.28
N LEU A 24 3.89 1.63 -2.78
CA LEU A 24 3.90 1.93 -4.22
C LEU A 24 5.20 1.48 -4.87
N LYS A 25 6.36 1.77 -4.28
CA LYS A 25 7.66 1.31 -4.79
C LYS A 25 7.72 -0.22 -4.85
N LYS A 26 7.36 -0.90 -3.76
CA LYS A 26 7.29 -2.37 -3.73
C LYS A 26 6.32 -2.90 -4.78
N THR A 27 5.18 -2.23 -4.98
CA THR A 27 4.19 -2.66 -5.95
C THR A 27 4.69 -2.48 -7.38
N GLU A 28 5.36 -1.37 -7.67
CA GLU A 28 5.95 -1.08 -8.96
C GLU A 28 7.08 -2.07 -9.31
N GLU A 29 7.96 -2.37 -8.36
CA GLU A 29 9.05 -3.34 -8.51
C GLU A 29 8.53 -4.76 -8.72
N ASN A 30 7.55 -5.20 -7.92
CA ASN A 30 7.04 -6.57 -7.97
C ASN A 30 6.05 -6.81 -9.13
N MET A 31 5.25 -5.81 -9.49
CA MET A 31 4.22 -5.93 -10.53
C MET A 31 4.59 -5.24 -11.85
N LYS A 32 5.82 -4.70 -11.97
CA LYS A 32 6.30 -3.95 -13.14
C LYS A 32 5.34 -2.83 -13.57
N GLY A 33 4.71 -2.18 -12.60
CA GLY A 33 3.80 -1.07 -12.84
C GLY A 33 2.71 -0.88 -11.78
N LEU A 34 1.97 0.22 -11.92
CA LEU A 34 0.94 0.66 -10.98
C LEU A 34 -0.49 0.41 -11.49
N THR A 35 -0.68 -0.59 -12.35
CA THR A 35 -1.98 -0.88 -12.99
C THR A 35 -2.91 -1.74 -12.12
N SER A 36 -2.37 -2.41 -11.11
CA SER A 36 -3.13 -3.29 -10.22
C SER A 36 -4.17 -2.53 -9.38
N ARG A 37 -5.22 -3.24 -8.93
CA ARG A 37 -6.22 -2.69 -7.98
C ARG A 37 -5.56 -2.16 -6.70
N TYR A 38 -4.51 -2.82 -6.23
CA TYR A 38 -3.78 -2.41 -5.03
C TYR A 38 -3.01 -1.10 -5.25
N ALA A 39 -2.31 -0.97 -6.38
CA ALA A 39 -1.60 0.25 -6.75
C ALA A 39 -2.55 1.44 -6.90
N LYS A 40 -3.72 1.23 -7.54
CA LYS A 40 -4.75 2.28 -7.66
C LYS A 40 -5.24 2.76 -6.30
N ALA A 41 -5.54 1.84 -5.39
CA ALA A 41 -5.97 2.20 -4.03
C ALA A 41 -4.89 2.99 -3.26
N LEU A 42 -3.61 2.64 -3.45
CA LEU A 42 -2.49 3.39 -2.86
C LEU A 42 -2.39 4.81 -3.43
N LEU A 43 -2.53 4.98 -4.75
CA LEU A 43 -2.52 6.29 -5.40
C LEU A 43 -3.70 7.16 -4.98
N GLU A 44 -4.91 6.59 -4.92
CA GLU A 44 -6.11 7.29 -4.43
C GLU A 44 -5.90 7.77 -2.99
N ARG A 45 -5.41 6.88 -2.12
CA ARG A 45 -5.13 7.26 -0.73
C ARG A 45 -4.04 8.32 -0.61
N LYS A 46 -3.01 8.28 -1.47
CA LYS A 46 -1.97 9.31 -1.54
C LYS A 46 -2.59 10.67 -1.92
N ALA A 47 -3.47 10.68 -2.93
CA ALA A 47 -4.16 11.89 -3.37
C ALA A 47 -5.09 12.45 -2.29
N GLU A 48 -5.84 11.59 -1.58
CA GLU A 48 -6.68 11.99 -0.44
C GLU A 48 -5.86 12.65 0.68
N LEU A 49 -4.67 12.12 0.98
CA LEU A 49 -3.79 12.67 2.02
C LEU A 49 -3.12 13.98 1.57
N ALA A 50 -2.86 14.16 0.28
CA ALA A 50 -2.28 15.38 -0.27
C ALA A 50 -3.30 16.52 -0.43
N SER A 51 -4.58 16.18 -0.61
CA SER A 51 -5.68 17.16 -0.74
C SER A 51 -6.21 17.66 0.61
N LYS A 52 -5.60 17.26 1.73
CA LYS A 52 -6.05 17.53 3.10
C LYS A 52 -5.09 18.49 3.80
#